data_AF-A0A7X5VR88-F1
#
_entry.id   AF-A0A7X5VR88-F1
#
_cell.length_a   1.000
_cell.length_b   1.000
_cell.length_c   1.000
_cell.angle_alpha   90.00
_cell.angle_beta   90.00
_cell.angle_gamma   90.00
#
_symmetry.space_group_name_H-M   'P 1'
#
loop_
_entity.id
_entity.type
_entity.pdbx_description
1 polymer ?
#
loop_
_entity_poly.entity_id
_entity_poly.type
_entity_poly.pdbx_seq_one_letter_code
_entity_poly.pdbx_strand_id
1 'polypeptide(L)'
;LTACGADQPGDGVAATTEGRASTSSTSWPGFGGPSGDFRVEAGGLGDGWPGEGPVERWSHPLGAGYSTISVHEDVLYVTSRDGDRDVVQARRA
;
A
#
# COMPACT_ATOMS: atom_id res chain seq x y z
N LEU A 1 12.38 -32.74 -16.60
CA LEU A 1 11.66 -32.50 -17.88
C LEU A 1 10.58 -31.48 -17.54
N THR A 2 10.65 -30.19 -17.86
CA THR A 2 11.33 -29.46 -18.93
C THR A 2 11.60 -28.04 -18.43
N ALA A 3 12.80 -27.53 -18.70
CA ALA A 3 13.16 -26.13 -18.54
C ALA A 3 12.36 -25.27 -19.53
N CYS A 4 11.82 -24.13 -19.10
CA CYS A 4 11.29 -23.12 -20.02
C CYS A 4 12.50 -22.35 -20.57
N GLY A 5 12.80 -22.55 -21.86
CA GLY A 5 13.94 -21.97 -22.53
C GLY A 5 13.60 -20.75 -23.39
N ALA A 6 14.68 -20.04 -23.72
CA ALA A 6 14.90 -19.12 -24.84
C ALA A 6 14.38 -17.67 -24.73
N ASP A 7 15.32 -16.79 -24.41
CA ASP A 7 15.79 -15.64 -25.20
C ASP A 7 14.96 -15.24 -26.45
N GLN A 8 14.52 -13.97 -26.47
CA GLN A 8 14.21 -13.25 -27.71
C GLN A 8 14.92 -11.88 -27.69
N PRO A 9 15.65 -11.49 -28.74
CA PRO A 9 16.28 -10.18 -28.85
C PRO A 9 15.32 -9.08 -29.40
N GLY A 10 15.29 -7.96 -28.67
CA GLY A 10 15.36 -6.56 -29.14
C GLY A 10 14.31 -5.99 -30.10
N ASP A 11 13.52 -5.03 -29.60
CA ASP A 11 13.17 -3.79 -30.31
C ASP A 11 13.15 -2.62 -29.32
N GLY A 12 14.16 -1.77 -29.39
CA GLY A 12 14.33 -0.61 -28.53
C GLY A 12 13.40 0.52 -28.95
N VAL A 13 12.35 0.75 -28.17
CA VAL A 13 11.66 2.04 -28.11
C VAL A 13 12.11 2.71 -26.81
N ALA A 14 12.97 3.72 -26.95
CA ALA A 14 13.33 4.63 -25.88
C ALA A 14 12.07 5.38 -25.45
N ALA A 15 11.37 4.87 -24.44
CA ALA A 15 10.36 5.62 -23.75
C ALA A 15 11.08 6.76 -23.01
N THR A 16 10.96 7.98 -23.54
CA THR A 16 11.25 9.20 -22.81
C THR A 16 10.42 9.15 -21.53
N THR A 17 11.08 8.78 -20.43
CA THR A 17 10.47 8.80 -19.11
C THR A 17 10.46 10.26 -18.68
N GLU A 18 9.36 10.94 -18.95
CA GLU A 18 9.06 12.21 -18.29
C GLU A 18 9.03 11.93 -16.79
N GLY A 19 10.00 12.52 -16.08
CA GLY A 19 10.17 12.33 -14.65
C GLY A 19 8.95 12.83 -13.91
N ARG A 20 7.99 11.93 -13.65
CA ARG A 20 7.03 12.14 -12.58
C ARG A 20 7.86 12.29 -11.32
N ALA A 21 7.74 13.44 -10.67
CA ALA A 21 8.27 13.62 -9.33
C ALA A 21 7.64 12.55 -8.44
N SER A 22 8.37 11.45 -8.26
CA SER A 22 8.03 10.44 -7.28
C SER A 22 8.25 11.10 -5.94
N THR A 23 7.18 11.56 -5.30
CA THR A 23 7.18 11.62 -3.83
C THR A 23 7.60 10.22 -3.42
N SER A 24 8.83 10.08 -2.92
CA SER A 24 9.40 8.79 -2.56
C SER A 24 8.73 8.31 -1.28
N SER A 25 7.42 8.04 -1.33
CA SER A 25 6.83 7.06 -0.45
C SER A 25 7.54 5.77 -0.81
N THR A 26 8.42 5.32 0.07
CA THR A 26 9.01 3.98 0.02
C THR A 26 7.91 3.01 -0.35
N SER A 27 7.96 2.47 -1.57
CA SER A 27 6.92 1.57 -2.05
C SER A 27 6.85 0.38 -1.09
N TRP A 28 5.64 -0.08 -0.77
CA TRP A 28 5.42 -1.19 0.15
C TRP A 28 4.89 -2.41 -0.63
N PRO A 29 5.69 -2.99 -1.54
CA PRO A 29 5.21 -3.98 -2.52
C PRO A 29 4.85 -5.33 -1.91
N GLY A 30 5.21 -5.59 -0.65
CA GLY A 30 5.05 -6.88 0.00
C GLY A 30 4.81 -6.78 1.50
N PHE A 31 4.42 -7.91 2.09
CA PHE A 31 4.20 -8.02 3.53
C PHE A 31 5.50 -7.71 4.30
N GLY A 32 5.41 -6.83 5.30
CA GLY A 32 6.58 -6.33 6.03
C GLY A 32 7.37 -5.22 5.33
N GLY A 33 6.97 -4.78 4.13
CA GLY A 33 7.61 -3.66 3.44
C GLY A 33 8.83 -4.07 2.61
N PRO A 34 9.62 -3.10 2.11
CA PRO A 34 10.77 -3.39 1.25
C PRO A 34 11.79 -4.35 1.87
N SER A 35 11.96 -4.27 3.19
CA SER A 35 12.85 -5.09 4.01
C SER A 35 12.17 -6.28 4.69
N GLY A 36 10.84 -6.38 4.60
CA GLY A 36 10.08 -7.46 5.25
C GLY A 36 10.04 -7.39 6.78
N ASP A 37 10.38 -6.25 7.39
CA ASP A 37 10.58 -6.11 8.83
C ASP A 37 9.62 -5.10 9.51
N PHE A 38 8.63 -4.60 8.77
CA PHE A 38 7.62 -3.63 9.22
C PHE A 38 8.21 -2.29 9.68
N ARG A 39 9.35 -1.88 9.13
CA ARG A 39 9.95 -0.58 9.45
C ARG A 39 9.87 0.39 8.28
N VAL A 40 9.74 1.67 8.64
CA VAL A 40 9.88 2.81 7.74
C VAL A 40 10.88 3.77 8.35
N GLU A 41 11.71 4.37 7.51
CA GLU A 41 12.45 5.58 7.89
C GLU A 41 11.44 6.72 8.00
N ALA A 42 11.11 7.11 9.24
CA ALA A 42 10.16 8.16 9.52
C ALA A 42 10.85 9.35 10.20
N GLY A 43 10.63 10.55 9.65
CA GLY A 43 11.06 11.82 10.25
C GLY A 43 9.86 12.68 10.63
N GLY A 44 10.00 13.54 11.64
CA GLY A 44 8.98 14.53 12.00
C GLY A 44 7.77 13.97 12.78
N LEU A 45 7.84 12.74 13.28
CA LEU A 45 6.89 12.25 14.27
C LEU A 45 7.19 12.92 15.62
N GLY A 46 6.16 13.43 16.30
CA GLY A 46 6.32 13.97 17.65
C GLY A 46 6.57 12.86 18.66
N ASP A 47 7.23 13.19 19.78
CA ASP A 47 7.48 12.26 20.89
C ASP A 47 6.20 11.87 21.67
N GLY A 48 5.07 12.50 21.35
CA GLY A 48 3.78 12.22 21.94
C GLY A 48 2.65 12.97 21.25
N TRP A 49 1.42 12.60 21.59
CA TRP A 49 0.23 13.30 21.14
C TRP A 49 0.00 14.58 21.96
N PRO A 50 -0.69 15.58 21.40
CA PRO A 50 -1.24 16.70 22.16
C PRO A 50 -2.17 16.20 23.28
N GLY A 51 -2.48 17.07 24.26
CA GLY A 51 -3.37 16.72 25.37
C GLY A 51 -4.76 16.27 24.91
N GLU A 52 -5.28 16.87 23.85
CA GLU A 52 -6.53 16.47 23.18
C GLU A 52 -6.41 15.25 22.25
N GLY A 53 -5.20 14.73 22.02
CA GLY A 53 -4.94 13.63 21.09
C GLY A 53 -4.83 14.07 19.62
N PRO A 54 -4.61 13.11 18.70
CA PRO A 54 -4.61 13.39 17.27
C PRO A 54 -6.02 13.76 16.77
N VAL A 55 -6.08 14.68 15.81
CA VAL A 55 -7.34 15.06 15.16
C VAL A 55 -7.84 13.91 14.27
N GLU A 56 -9.08 13.46 14.49
CA GLU A 56 -9.75 12.52 13.60
C GLU A 56 -10.01 13.19 12.25
N ARG A 57 -9.47 12.61 11.16
CA ARG A 57 -9.64 13.14 9.80
C ARG A 57 -10.86 12.54 9.10
N TRP A 58 -11.19 11.29 9.39
CA TRP A 58 -12.32 10.56 8.84
C TRP A 58 -12.65 9.34 9.70
N SER A 59 -13.89 8.85 9.56
CA SER A 59 -14.34 7.60 10.15
C SER A 59 -15.34 6.93 9.20
N HIS A 60 -15.29 5.59 9.10
CA HIS A 60 -16.19 4.84 8.25
C HIS A 60 -16.51 3.45 8.84
N PRO A 61 -17.80 3.05 8.88
CA PRO A 61 -18.17 1.71 9.32
C PRO A 61 -17.81 0.67 8.26
N LEU A 62 -17.05 -0.36 8.63
CA LEU A 62 -16.59 -1.42 7.71
C LEU A 62 -17.28 -2.79 7.91
N GLY A 63 -18.09 -2.93 8.96
CA GLY A 63 -18.69 -4.21 9.36
C GLY A 63 -17.75 -5.07 10.19
N ALA A 64 -18.06 -6.36 10.33
CA ALA A 64 -17.17 -7.31 11.01
C ALA A 64 -15.96 -7.65 10.14
N GLY A 65 -14.83 -8.01 10.74
CA GLY A 65 -13.63 -8.41 10.01
C GLY A 65 -12.40 -8.49 10.91
N TYR A 66 -11.36 -9.16 10.43
CA TYR A 66 -10.11 -9.38 11.16
C TYR A 66 -8.88 -8.91 10.36
N SER A 67 -9.07 -7.92 9.47
CA SER A 67 -8.03 -7.47 8.54
C SER A 67 -7.43 -6.13 8.97
N THR A 68 -6.15 -5.94 8.64
CA THR A 68 -5.50 -4.63 8.63
C THR A 68 -5.91 -3.84 7.38
N ILE A 69 -5.66 -2.53 7.38
CA ILE A 69 -5.85 -1.68 6.20
C ILE A 69 -4.53 -1.57 5.44
N SER A 70 -4.58 -1.73 4.13
CA SER A 70 -3.46 -1.48 3.21
C SER A 70 -3.78 -0.29 2.33
N VAL A 71 -2.79 0.53 2.00
CA VAL A 71 -2.98 1.72 1.16
C VAL A 71 -2.04 1.66 -0.03
N HIS A 72 -2.57 1.94 -1.21
CA HIS A 72 -1.76 2.18 -2.41
C HIS A 72 -2.26 3.45 -3.09
N GLU A 73 -1.35 4.41 -3.28
CA GLU A 73 -1.70 5.79 -3.63
C GLU A 73 -2.75 6.33 -2.65
N ASP A 74 -3.91 6.76 -3.13
CA ASP A 74 -4.99 7.32 -2.30
C ASP A 74 -6.16 6.33 -2.12
N VAL A 75 -5.91 5.03 -2.32
CA VAL A 75 -6.92 3.98 -2.19
C VAL A 75 -6.60 3.07 -1.01
N LEU A 76 -7.54 2.98 -0.08
CA LEU A 76 -7.55 2.10 1.06
C LEU A 76 -8.20 0.77 0.66
N TYR A 77 -7.53 -0.32 0.96
CA TYR A 77 -7.98 -1.68 0.77
C TYR A 77 -8.15 -2.36 2.12
N VAL A 78 -9.31 -2.95 2.35
CA VAL A 78 -9.61 -3.68 3.58
C VAL A 78 -10.46 -4.91 3.26
N THR A 79 -10.11 -6.04 3.87
CA THR A 79 -10.95 -7.22 3.85
C THR A 79 -11.91 -7.16 5.03
N SER A 80 -13.22 -7.14 4.75
CA SER A 80 -14.27 -7.21 5.76
C SER A 80 -15.19 -8.39 5.49
N ARG A 81 -16.17 -8.58 6.36
CA ARG A 81 -17.19 -9.61 6.23
C ARG A 81 -18.58 -8.98 6.08
N ASP A 82 -19.30 -9.45 5.07
CA ASP A 82 -20.71 -9.14 4.81
C ASP A 82 -21.53 -10.45 4.89
N GLY A 83 -22.19 -10.66 6.04
CA GLY A 83 -22.81 -11.94 6.36
C GLY A 83 -21.75 -13.06 6.46
N ASP A 84 -21.88 -14.07 5.60
CA ASP A 84 -20.93 -15.19 5.52
C ASP A 84 -19.87 -15.02 4.41
N ARG A 85 -19.78 -13.82 3.80
CA ARG A 85 -18.86 -13.55 2.71
C ARG A 85 -17.71 -12.69 3.19
N ASP A 86 -16.49 -13.11 2.88
CA ASP A 86 -15.32 -12.24 2.97
C ASP A 86 -15.25 -11.39 1.70
N VAL A 87 -15.18 -10.06 1.87
CA VAL A 87 -15.21 -9.07 0.78
C VAL A 87 -14.01 -8.14 0.89
N VAL A 88 -13.41 -7.78 -0.24
CA VAL A 88 -12.38 -6.74 -0.30
C VAL A 88 -13.04 -5.43 -0.71
N GLN A 89 -12.95 -4.42 0.14
CA GLN A 89 -13.43 -3.07 -0.15
C GLN A 89 -12.25 -2.18 -0.55
N ALA A 90 -12.42 -1.44 -1.64
CA ALA A 90 -11.49 -0.39 -2.08
C ALA A 90 -12.18 0.97 -1.94
N ARG A 91 -11.56 1.92 -1.23
CA ARG A 91 -12.12 3.25 -0.97
C ARG A 91 -11.08 4.35 -1.14
N ARG A 92 -11.48 5.49 -1.69
CA ARG A 92 -10.68 6.71 -1.64
C ARG A 92 -11.02 7.50 -0.38
N ALA A 93 -10.01 8.10 0.23
CA ALA A 93 -10.19 9.06 1.32
C ALA A 93 -10.80 10.37 0.82
#